data_AF-A0A2Z3J8H8-F1
#
_entry.id   AF-A0A2Z3J8H8-F1
#
_cell.length_a   1.000
_cell.length_b   1.000
_cell.length_c   1.000
_cell.angle_alpha   90.00
_cell.angle_beta   90.00
_cell.angle_gamma   90.00
#
_symmetry.space_group_name_H-M   'P 1'
#
loop_
_entity.id
_entity.type
_entity.pdbx_description
1 polymer ?
#
loop_
_entity_poly.entity_id
_entity_poly.type
_entity_poly.pdbx_seq_one_letter_code
_entity_poly.pdbx_strand_id
1 'polypeptide(L)'
;MRDGRLWHDEVPAPAPAAMASRTPFCADTLTFTQWLQFIFVPRMRDLIEAGGPLPAASGIAVMAEAKLTGASPADAERHVIEVLAAFDRLVAREAN
;
A
#
# COMPACT_ATOMS: atom_id res chain seq x y z
N MET A 1 -6.74 -5.62 6.16
CA MET A 1 -7.53 -4.93 5.11
C MET A 1 -8.89 -5.58 4.87
N ARG A 2 -8.99 -6.91 4.65
CA ARG A 2 -10.27 -7.60 4.40
C ARG A 2 -11.26 -7.50 5.56
N ASP A 3 -10.84 -7.83 6.77
CA ASP A 3 -11.69 -7.80 7.97
C ASP A 3 -12.25 -6.40 8.28
N GLY A 4 -11.58 -5.36 7.80
CA GLY A 4 -11.98 -3.96 7.95
C GLY A 4 -12.68 -3.34 6.74
N ARG A 5 -13.05 -4.14 5.72
CA ARG A 5 -13.63 -3.64 4.45
C ARG A 5 -12.78 -2.60 3.70
N LEU A 6 -11.48 -2.56 3.98
CA LEU A 6 -10.50 -1.73 3.26
C LEU A 6 -9.96 -2.42 2.01
N TRP A 7 -10.30 -3.70 1.82
CA TRP A 7 -9.97 -4.49 0.65
C TRP A 7 -11.21 -4.64 -0.23
N HIS A 8 -11.06 -4.43 -1.53
CA HIS A 8 -12.13 -4.46 -2.50
C HIS A 8 -12.15 -5.82 -3.24
N ASP A 9 -12.83 -6.82 -2.67
CA ASP A 9 -12.97 -8.15 -3.31
C ASP A 9 -14.02 -8.16 -4.43
N GLU A 10 -15.11 -7.39 -4.29
CA GLU A 10 -16.23 -7.37 -5.23
C GLU A 10 -16.13 -6.26 -6.29
N VAL A 11 -15.15 -5.37 -6.17
CA VAL A 11 -14.95 -4.27 -7.13
C VAL A 11 -13.96 -4.73 -8.20
N PRO A 12 -14.28 -4.60 -9.50
CA PRO A 12 -13.33 -4.91 -10.55
C PRO A 12 -12.06 -4.06 -10.39
N ALA A 13 -10.92 -4.64 -10.77
CA ALA A 13 -9.66 -3.92 -10.77
C ALA A 13 -9.80 -2.58 -11.54
N PRO A 14 -9.16 -1.49 -11.07
CA PRO A 14 -9.22 -0.22 -11.78
C PRO A 14 -8.72 -0.36 -13.21
N ALA A 15 -9.18 0.51 -14.11
CA ALA A 15 -8.72 0.50 -15.49
C ALA A 15 -7.17 0.61 -15.54
N PRO A 16 -6.48 -0.08 -16.46
CA PRO A 16 -5.02 -0.03 -16.55
C PRO A 16 -4.47 1.40 -16.64
N ALA A 17 -5.19 2.31 -17.31
CA ALA A 17 -4.82 3.71 -17.38
C ALA A 17 -4.82 4.43 -16.02
N ALA A 18 -5.75 4.09 -15.12
CA ALA A 18 -5.78 4.63 -13.76
C ALA A 18 -4.58 4.12 -12.94
N MET A 19 -4.22 2.85 -13.11
CA MET A 19 -3.05 2.26 -12.45
C MET A 19 -1.71 2.73 -13.03
N ALA A 20 -1.73 3.36 -14.21
CA ALA A 20 -0.56 3.89 -14.90
C ALA A 20 -0.38 5.41 -14.73
N SER A 21 -1.15 6.06 -13.84
CA SER A 21 -0.97 7.48 -13.55
C SER A 21 0.46 7.77 -13.09
N ARG A 22 1.01 8.90 -13.57
CA ARG A 22 2.35 9.38 -13.19
C ARG A 22 2.36 10.17 -11.88
N THR A 23 1.18 10.48 -11.35
CA THR A 23 1.03 11.11 -10.04
C THR A 23 1.52 10.14 -8.95
N PRO A 24 2.25 10.61 -7.92
CA PRO A 24 2.66 9.75 -6.81
C PRO A 24 1.46 8.99 -6.23
N PHE A 25 1.63 7.67 -6.04
CA PHE A 25 0.60 6.76 -5.56
C PHE A 25 -0.68 6.73 -6.40
N CYS A 26 -0.63 7.19 -7.66
CA CYS A 26 -1.80 7.38 -8.52
C CYS A 26 -2.92 8.14 -7.80
N ALA A 27 -2.56 9.12 -6.94
CA ALA A 27 -3.49 9.74 -6.00
C ALA A 27 -4.60 10.58 -6.66
N ASP A 28 -4.47 10.85 -7.96
CA ASP A 28 -5.46 11.50 -8.82
C ASP A 28 -6.53 10.53 -9.36
N THR A 29 -6.24 9.23 -9.34
CA THR A 29 -7.02 8.21 -10.05
C THR A 29 -7.45 7.04 -9.16
N LEU A 30 -6.78 6.84 -8.01
CA LEU A 30 -7.04 5.76 -7.07
C LEU A 30 -7.17 6.27 -5.63
N THR A 31 -8.00 5.59 -4.84
CA THR A 31 -7.88 5.70 -3.38
C THR A 31 -6.59 5.04 -2.91
N PHE A 32 -6.11 5.42 -1.72
CA PHE A 32 -4.90 4.82 -1.16
C PHE A 32 -5.03 3.30 -0.98
N THR A 33 -6.20 2.82 -0.54
CA THR A 33 -6.45 1.38 -0.37
C THR A 33 -6.47 0.63 -1.70
N GLN A 34 -7.01 1.23 -2.77
CA GLN A 34 -6.96 0.66 -4.11
C GLN A 34 -5.53 0.60 -4.64
N TRP A 35 -4.75 1.68 -4.49
CA TRP A 35 -3.33 1.67 -4.86
C TRP A 35 -2.56 0.59 -4.09
N LEU A 36 -2.83 0.45 -2.79
CA LEU A 36 -2.18 -0.55 -1.95
C LEU A 36 -2.50 -1.98 -2.42
N GLN A 37 -3.79 -2.26 -2.66
CA GLN A 37 -4.27 -3.57 -3.09
C GLN A 37 -3.80 -3.96 -4.50
N PHE A 38 -3.93 -3.06 -5.47
CA PHE A 38 -3.79 -3.41 -6.88
C PHE A 38 -2.40 -3.09 -7.46
N ILE A 39 -1.62 -2.23 -6.82
CA ILE A 39 -0.30 -1.84 -7.32
C ILE A 39 0.79 -2.27 -6.36
N PHE A 40 0.71 -1.86 -5.09
CA PHE A 40 1.79 -2.08 -4.14
C PHE A 40 1.97 -3.56 -3.79
N VAL A 41 0.91 -4.23 -3.33
CA VAL A 41 1.00 -5.63 -2.89
C VAL A 41 1.46 -6.56 -4.03
N PRO A 42 0.91 -6.50 -5.27
CA PRO A 42 1.41 -7.33 -6.37
C PRO A 42 2.87 -7.03 -6.71
N ARG A 43 3.24 -5.74 -6.79
CA ARG A 43 4.62 -5.35 -7.13
C ARG A 43 5.63 -5.85 -6.10
N MET A 44 5.30 -5.77 -4.80
CA MET A 44 6.19 -6.26 -3.75
C MET A 44 6.35 -7.77 -3.80
N ARG A 45 5.26 -8.51 -4.05
CA ARG A 45 5.33 -9.96 -4.25
C ARG A 45 6.25 -10.31 -5.42
N ASP A 46 6.05 -9.67 -6.57
CA ASP A 46 6.85 -9.95 -7.76
C ASP A 46 8.35 -9.65 -7.53
N LEU A 47 8.67 -8.59 -6.77
CA LEU A 47 10.05 -8.25 -6.42
C LEU A 47 10.69 -9.29 -5.49
N ILE A 48 9.95 -9.76 -4.49
CA ILE A 48 10.40 -10.80 -3.56
C ILE A 48 10.61 -12.13 -4.30
N GLU A 49 9.67 -12.52 -5.15
CA GLU A 49 9.74 -13.75 -5.95
C GLU A 49 10.90 -13.72 -6.96
N ALA A 50 11.21 -12.54 -7.52
CA ALA A 50 12.34 -12.35 -8.41
C ALA A 50 13.70 -12.30 -7.67
N GLY A 51 13.73 -12.30 -6.33
CA GLY A 51 14.95 -12.13 -5.55
C GLY A 51 15.63 -10.78 -5.78
N GLY A 52 14.86 -9.77 -6.20
CA GLY A 52 15.38 -8.44 -6.50
C GLY A 52 15.69 -7.64 -5.23
N PRO A 53 16.47 -6.55 -5.34
CA PRO A 53 16.74 -5.69 -4.21
C PRO A 53 15.45 -5.00 -3.76
N LEU A 54 15.16 -5.08 -2.46
CA LEU A 54 14.01 -4.38 -1.88
C LEU A 54 14.27 -2.86 -1.87
N PRO A 55 13.22 -2.02 -2.02
CA PRO A 55 13.40 -0.57 -2.05
C PRO A 55 13.88 -0.04 -0.71
N ALA A 56 15.05 0.60 -0.66
CA ALA A 56 15.74 1.01 0.58
C ALA A 56 14.92 1.93 1.52
N ALA A 57 13.91 2.63 1.01
CA ALA A 57 12.95 3.38 1.83
C ALA A 57 11.56 3.29 1.18
N SER A 58 10.69 2.46 1.74
CA SER A 58 9.33 2.29 1.23
C SER A 58 8.41 3.45 1.67
N GLY A 59 8.68 4.12 2.80
CA GLY A 59 8.02 5.36 3.24
C GLY A 59 6.49 5.29 3.27
N ILE A 60 5.94 4.08 3.20
CA ILE A 60 4.54 3.86 2.88
C ILE A 60 3.68 4.00 4.12
N ALA A 61 4.23 3.72 5.30
CA ALA A 61 3.55 3.92 6.57
C ALA A 61 3.16 5.39 6.79
N VAL A 62 4.07 6.33 6.51
CA VAL A 62 3.79 7.77 6.62
C VAL A 62 2.63 8.18 5.70
N MET A 63 2.61 7.62 4.49
CA MET A 63 1.52 7.88 3.56
C MET A 63 0.21 7.24 4.02
N ALA A 64 0.26 6.03 4.59
CA ALA A 64 -0.91 5.38 5.16
C ALA A 64 -1.49 6.17 6.33
N GLU A 65 -0.65 6.69 7.23
CA GLU A 65 -1.07 7.57 8.31
C GLU A 65 -1.79 8.81 7.76
N ALA A 66 -1.21 9.48 6.77
CA ALA A 66 -1.80 10.66 6.16
C ALA A 66 -3.12 10.40 5.42
N LYS A 67 -3.33 9.19 4.89
CA LYS A 67 -4.50 8.85 4.06
C LYS A 67 -5.60 8.09 4.79
N LEU A 68 -5.28 7.37 5.86
CA LEU A 68 -6.21 6.55 6.61
C LEU A 68 -6.57 7.16 7.98
N THR A 69 -5.82 8.13 8.49
CA THR A 69 -6.16 8.78 9.76
C THR A 69 -7.21 9.86 9.55
N GLY A 70 -8.48 9.51 9.80
CA GLY A 70 -9.58 10.47 9.94
C GLY A 70 -9.68 11.08 11.35
N ALA A 71 -10.78 11.76 11.67
CA ALA A 71 -11.04 12.32 13.01
C ALA A 71 -11.10 11.26 14.13
N SER A 72 -11.45 10.02 13.78
CA SER A 72 -11.34 8.85 14.63
C SER A 72 -11.07 7.64 13.72
N PRO A 73 -9.80 7.21 13.57
CA PRO A 73 -9.48 6.08 12.71
C PRO A 73 -10.07 4.79 13.27
N ALA A 74 -10.69 4.00 12.41
CA ALA A 74 -11.19 2.68 12.79
C ALA A 74 -10.02 1.74 13.13
N ASP A 75 -10.25 0.74 13.98
CA ASP A 75 -9.22 -0.24 14.38
C ASP A 75 -8.54 -0.90 13.17
N ALA A 76 -9.29 -1.12 12.09
CA ALA A 76 -8.75 -1.67 10.85
C ALA A 76 -7.75 -0.75 10.14
N GLU A 77 -7.98 0.57 10.14
CA GLU A 77 -7.08 1.55 9.54
C GLU A 77 -5.77 1.62 10.32
N ARG A 78 -5.88 1.68 11.66
CA ARG A 78 -4.73 1.62 12.57
C ARG A 78 -3.91 0.35 12.34
N HIS A 79 -4.57 -0.80 12.25
CA HIS A 79 -3.88 -2.06 12.03
C HIS A 79 -3.15 -2.08 10.67
N VAL A 80 -3.74 -1.52 9.61
CA VAL A 80 -3.06 -1.39 8.31
C VAL A 80 -1.82 -0.51 8.41
N ILE A 81 -1.90 0.62 9.09
CA ILE A 81 -0.76 1.51 9.34
C ILE A 81 0.36 0.77 10.08
N GLU A 82 0.03 0.03 11.14
CA GLU A 82 1.01 -0.73 11.94
C GLU A 82 1.72 -1.81 11.12
N VAL A 83 0.98 -2.54 10.29
CA VAL A 83 1.54 -3.55 9.39
C VAL A 83 2.46 -2.91 8.35
N LEU A 84 2.08 -1.77 7.77
CA LEU A 84 2.91 -1.04 6.82
C LEU A 84 4.17 -0.47 7.47
N ALA A 85 4.10 0.00 8.72
CA ALA A 85 5.27 0.44 9.48
C ALA A 85 6.22 -0.72 9.79
N ALA A 86 5.68 -1.90 10.12
CA ALA A 86 6.49 -3.10 10.30
C ALA A 86 7.17 -3.52 8.99
N PHE A 87 6.45 -3.43 7.87
CA PHE A 87 6.99 -3.68 6.54
C PHE A 87 8.13 -2.72 6.19
N ASP A 88 7.95 -1.40 6.39
CA ASP A 88 8.99 -0.39 6.13
C ASP A 88 10.28 -0.70 6.91
N ARG A 89 10.16 -1.09 8.19
CA ARG A 89 11.31 -1.49 9.01
C ARG A 89 12.00 -2.76 8.51
N LEU A 90 11.22 -3.76 8.08
CA LEU A 90 11.76 -5.01 7.56
C LEU A 90 12.57 -4.76 6.28
N VAL A 91 11.98 -4.03 5.34
CA VAL A 91 12.62 -3.70 4.07
C VAL A 91 13.89 -2.88 4.28
N ALA A 92 13.87 -1.88 5.17
CA ALA A 92 15.04 -1.08 5.49
C ALA A 92 16.19 -1.90 6.10
N ARG A 93 15.89 -3.00 6.79
CA ARG A 93 16.90 -3.90 7.36
C ARG A 93 17.58 -4.76 6.28
N GLU A 94 16.81 -5.29 5.34
CA GLU A 94 17.31 -6.17 4.28
C GLU A 94 18.02 -5.41 3.14
N ALA A 95 17.84 -4.09 3.07
CA ALA A 95 18.54 -3.22 2.12
C ALA A 95 19.96 -2.81 2.58
N ASN A 96 20.34 -3.12 3.83
CA ASN A 96 21.67 -2.88 4.43
C ASN A 96 22.44 -4.19 4.59
#